data_AF-A0A7T5R143-F1
#
_entry.id   AF-A0A7T5R143-F1
#
_cell.length_a   1.000
_cell.length_b   1.000
_cell.length_c   1.000
_cell.angle_alpha   90.00
_cell.angle_beta   90.00
_cell.angle_gamma   90.00
#
_symmetry.space_group_name_H-M   'P 1'
#
loop_
_entity.id
_entity.type
_entity.pdbx_description
1 polymer ?
#
loop_
_entity_poly.entity_id
_entity_poly.type
_entity_poly.pdbx_seq_one_letter_code
_entity_poly.pdbx_strand_id
1 'polypeptide(L)'
;MEYLLIAHEHWKPWIDLAQDTVFSLGVIPFFIALFKFIKFLKARDFLTTTEKIESNLRFREYLEPKLESYVLEKYKNGIKDIGVRFIYWKNYPSQISNDAYKHLLRIEYHDQHILGASWINNTGIYFQEHLWFSNTSVYVDRDGVFFFAPSGGAYKHFTEHKNRCLVIHLPFTNVVNFDFEEKIEYEPIFYIKVPYYNFKDLYSDICFLRERTGDQYFSLELDFRKQIKEYSWLRYMMTYAKILFLRFKE
;
A
#
# COMPACT_ATOMS: atom_id res chain seq x y z
N MET A 1 38.16 48.18 -44.10
CA MET A 1 37.34 47.69 -42.97
C MET A 1 35.89 48.16 -43.06
N GLU A 2 35.60 49.42 -43.41
CA GLU A 2 34.22 49.93 -43.55
C GLU A 2 33.33 49.15 -44.53
N TYR A 3 33.86 48.74 -45.69
CA TYR A 3 33.08 47.96 -46.68
C TYR A 3 32.60 46.59 -46.16
N LEU A 4 33.36 45.95 -45.26
CA LEU A 4 32.96 44.69 -44.64
C LEU A 4 31.89 44.89 -43.57
N LEU A 5 31.93 46.03 -42.85
CA LEU A 5 30.92 46.42 -41.88
C LEU A 5 29.58 46.76 -42.54
N ILE A 6 29.59 47.51 -43.64
CA ILE A 6 28.38 47.87 -44.40
C ILE A 6 27.76 46.63 -45.06
N ALA A 7 28.59 45.74 -45.62
CA ALA A 7 28.10 44.46 -46.14
C ALA A 7 27.49 43.61 -45.02
N HIS A 8 28.15 43.50 -43.87
CA HIS A 8 27.61 42.75 -42.73
C HIS A 8 26.28 43.33 -42.23
N GLU A 9 26.15 44.65 -42.11
CA GLU A 9 24.88 45.29 -41.72
C GLU A 9 23.74 45.06 -42.72
N HIS A 10 24.06 44.99 -44.02
CA HIS A 10 23.05 44.74 -45.05
C HIS A 10 22.54 43.29 -45.06
N TRP A 11 23.39 42.32 -44.72
CA TRP A 11 23.04 40.89 -44.73
C TRP A 11 22.49 40.39 -43.38
N LYS A 12 22.75 41.10 -42.28
CA LYS A 12 22.32 40.73 -40.93
C LYS A 12 20.82 40.42 -40.80
N PRO A 13 19.87 41.21 -41.35
CA PRO A 13 18.44 40.92 -41.23
C PRO A 13 18.03 39.59 -41.88
N TRP A 14 18.69 39.21 -42.97
CA TRP A 14 18.46 37.93 -43.65
C TRP A 14 19.05 36.75 -42.88
N ILE A 15 20.20 36.96 -42.23
CA ILE A 15 20.82 35.95 -41.35
C ILE A 15 19.95 35.72 -40.12
N ASP A 16 19.46 36.79 -39.48
CA ASP A 16 18.58 36.72 -38.32
C ASP A 16 17.26 36.03 -38.68
N LEU A 17 16.65 36.37 -39.82
CA LEU A 17 15.44 35.71 -40.33
C LEU A 17 15.66 34.22 -40.61
N ALA A 18 16.81 33.84 -41.19
CA ALA A 18 17.15 32.44 -41.44
C ALA A 18 17.35 31.68 -40.13
N GLN A 19 18.00 32.28 -39.13
CA GLN A 19 18.16 31.70 -37.80
C GLN A 19 16.82 31.50 -37.09
N ASP A 20 15.94 32.51 -37.11
CA ASP A 20 14.60 32.42 -36.51
C ASP A 20 13.72 31.38 -37.21
N THR A 21 13.87 31.23 -38.53
CA THR A 21 13.15 30.22 -39.32
C THR A 21 13.64 28.81 -38.97
N VAL A 22 14.95 28.59 -38.93
CA VAL A 22 15.56 27.30 -38.54
C VAL A 22 15.20 26.97 -37.09
N PHE A 23 15.23 27.96 -36.19
CA PHE A 23 14.84 27.80 -34.80
C PHE A 23 13.36 27.44 -34.67
N SER A 24 12.47 28.14 -35.37
CA SER A 24 11.03 27.84 -35.37
C SER A 24 10.72 26.45 -35.95
N LEU A 25 11.42 26.05 -37.02
CA LEU A 25 11.33 24.72 -37.62
C LEU A 25 11.89 23.61 -36.72
N GLY A 26 12.81 23.91 -35.79
CA GLY A 26 13.30 22.95 -34.80
C GLY A 26 12.42 22.89 -33.54
N VAL A 27 12.04 24.05 -33.03
CA VAL A 27 11.37 24.21 -31.74
C VAL A 27 9.91 23.78 -31.79
N ILE A 28 9.17 24.15 -32.84
CA ILE A 28 7.75 23.77 -32.96
C ILE A 28 7.58 22.25 -33.05
N PRO A 29 8.31 21.50 -33.92
CA PRO A 29 8.24 20.05 -33.94
C PRO A 29 8.71 19.39 -32.63
N PHE A 30 9.71 19.97 -31.95
CA PHE A 30 10.14 19.49 -30.63
C PHE A 30 9.01 19.58 -29.60
N PHE A 31 8.32 20.71 -29.50
CA PHE A 31 7.18 20.85 -28.58
C PHE A 31 6.00 19.93 -28.95
N ILE A 32 5.74 19.74 -30.25
CA ILE A 32 4.72 18.77 -30.71
C ILE A 32 5.11 17.35 -30.31
N ALA A 33 6.37 16.95 -30.49
CA ALA A 33 6.88 15.65 -30.09
C ALA A 33 6.82 15.45 -28.57
N LEU A 34 7.20 16.47 -27.80
CA LEU A 34 7.11 16.47 -26.34
C LEU A 34 5.66 16.32 -25.87
N PHE A 35 4.72 17.05 -26.47
CA PHE A 35 3.30 16.93 -26.14
C PHE A 35 2.76 15.53 -26.45
N LYS A 36 3.11 14.96 -27.62
CA LYS A 36 2.77 13.58 -27.98
C LYS A 36 3.37 12.57 -27.00
N PHE A 37 4.61 12.78 -26.56
CA PHE A 37 5.28 11.93 -25.57
C PHE A 37 4.58 12.00 -24.21
N ILE A 38 4.24 13.19 -23.70
CA ILE A 38 3.49 13.35 -22.46
C ILE A 38 2.12 12.66 -22.57
N LYS A 39 1.40 12.83 -23.69
CA LYS A 39 0.12 12.14 -23.93
C LYS A 39 0.28 10.62 -23.96
N PHE A 40 1.35 10.12 -24.56
CA PHE A 40 1.69 8.70 -24.58
C PHE A 40 1.95 8.16 -23.17
N LEU A 41 2.72 8.88 -22.34
CA LEU A 41 2.95 8.51 -20.94
C LEU A 41 1.63 8.43 -20.17
N LYS A 42 0.77 9.45 -20.28
CA LYS A 42 -0.56 9.43 -19.63
C LYS A 42 -1.44 8.28 -20.11
N ALA A 43 -1.44 7.99 -21.41
CA ALA A 43 -2.20 6.88 -21.97
C ALA A 43 -1.67 5.53 -21.48
N ARG A 44 -0.35 5.36 -21.40
CA ARG A 44 0.30 4.17 -20.85
C ARG A 44 -0.06 3.97 -19.38
N ASP A 45 -0.02 5.03 -18.57
CA ASP A 45 -0.40 4.97 -17.15
C ASP A 45 -1.86 4.57 -16.97
N PHE A 46 -2.76 5.10 -17.81
CA PHE A 46 -4.17 4.71 -17.83
C PHE A 46 -4.35 3.23 -18.21
N LEU A 47 -3.68 2.76 -19.26
CA LEU A 47 -3.73 1.36 -19.70
C LEU A 47 -3.21 0.42 -18.61
N THR A 48 -2.04 0.72 -18.02
CA THR A 48 -1.47 -0.08 -16.94
C THR A 48 -2.38 -0.11 -15.70
N THR A 49 -3.04 1.01 -15.37
CA THR A 49 -4.02 1.05 -14.28
C THR A 49 -5.24 0.18 -14.59
N THR A 50 -5.73 0.24 -15.83
CA THR A 50 -6.88 -0.54 -16.29
C THR A 50 -6.59 -2.04 -16.25
N GLU A 51 -5.42 -2.45 -16.75
CA GLU A 51 -4.95 -3.85 -16.69
C GLU A 51 -4.84 -4.34 -15.24
N LYS A 52 -4.36 -3.50 -14.32
CA LYS A 52 -4.30 -3.82 -12.88
C LYS A 52 -5.70 -4.02 -12.28
N ILE A 53 -6.65 -3.13 -12.61
CA ILE A 53 -8.04 -3.24 -12.14
C ILE A 53 -8.64 -4.56 -12.64
N GLU A 54 -8.52 -4.85 -13.93
CA GLU A 54 -9.06 -6.08 -14.52
C GLU A 54 -8.44 -7.34 -13.91
N SER A 55 -7.10 -7.34 -13.76
CA SER A 55 -6.39 -8.45 -13.10
C SER A 55 -6.87 -8.66 -11.67
N ASN A 56 -7.07 -7.58 -10.90
CA ASN A 56 -7.50 -7.69 -9.51
C ASN A 56 -8.94 -8.19 -9.38
N LEU A 57 -9.85 -7.74 -10.26
CA LEU A 57 -11.23 -8.21 -10.28
C LEU A 57 -11.30 -9.70 -10.62
N ARG A 58 -10.58 -10.16 -11.65
CA ARG A 58 -10.49 -11.59 -11.99
C ARG A 58 -9.90 -12.42 -10.85
N PHE A 59 -8.87 -11.89 -10.18
CA PHE A 59 -8.26 -12.57 -9.03
C PHE A 59 -9.25 -12.69 -7.86
N ARG A 60 -10.00 -11.62 -7.56
CA ARG A 60 -11.07 -11.61 -6.57
C ARG A 60 -12.14 -12.65 -6.90
N GLU A 61 -12.66 -12.65 -8.11
CA GLU A 61 -13.70 -13.60 -8.57
C GLU A 61 -13.29 -15.07 -8.35
N TYR A 62 -12.00 -15.36 -8.49
CA TYR A 62 -11.47 -16.71 -8.28
C TYR A 62 -11.20 -17.05 -6.79
N LEU A 63 -10.70 -16.08 -6.02
CA LEU A 63 -10.29 -16.29 -4.63
C LEU A 63 -11.44 -16.20 -3.64
N GLU A 64 -12.33 -15.20 -3.80
CA GLU A 64 -13.38 -14.88 -2.85
C GLU A 64 -14.28 -16.09 -2.53
N PRO A 65 -14.79 -16.87 -3.50
CA PRO A 65 -15.64 -18.03 -3.19
C PRO A 65 -14.92 -19.11 -2.36
N LYS A 66 -13.61 -19.33 -2.62
CA LYS A 66 -12.81 -20.31 -1.88
C LYS A 66 -12.53 -19.85 -0.46
N LEU A 67 -12.21 -18.57 -0.31
CA LEU A 67 -11.96 -17.95 0.98
C LEU A 67 -13.25 -17.88 1.81
N GLU A 68 -14.38 -17.57 1.17
CA GLU A 68 -15.71 -17.57 1.79
C GLU A 68 -16.12 -18.97 2.24
N SER A 69 -15.99 -20.00 1.40
CA SER A 69 -16.21 -21.40 1.83
C SER A 69 -15.32 -21.78 3.00
N TYR A 70 -14.03 -21.42 2.95
CA TYR A 70 -13.11 -21.67 4.07
C TYR A 70 -13.57 -20.98 5.37
N VAL A 71 -13.94 -19.71 5.32
CA VAL A 71 -14.38 -18.93 6.49
C VAL A 71 -15.75 -19.39 7.00
N LEU A 72 -16.74 -19.49 6.11
CA LEU A 72 -18.14 -19.71 6.47
C LEU A 72 -18.51 -21.17 6.63
N GLU A 73 -17.87 -22.14 5.97
CA GLU A 73 -18.24 -23.56 6.06
C GLU A 73 -17.37 -24.31 7.07
N LYS A 74 -16.06 -24.05 7.05
CA LYS A 74 -15.08 -24.80 7.86
C LYS A 74 -15.02 -24.32 9.32
N TYR A 75 -15.45 -23.08 9.59
CA TYR A 75 -15.42 -22.47 10.93
C TYR A 75 -16.80 -22.09 11.49
N LYS A 76 -17.90 -22.71 11.02
CA LYS A 76 -19.30 -22.46 11.46
C LYS A 76 -19.56 -22.48 12.97
N ASN A 77 -18.67 -23.09 13.77
CA ASN A 77 -18.93 -23.42 15.18
C ASN A 77 -18.23 -22.51 16.21
N GLY A 78 -17.91 -21.27 15.88
CA GLY A 78 -17.56 -20.26 16.88
C GLY A 78 -16.69 -19.11 16.40
N ILE A 79 -16.59 -18.08 17.23
CA ILE A 79 -15.66 -16.96 17.10
C ILE A 79 -14.24 -17.50 17.33
N LYS A 80 -13.60 -18.01 16.28
CA LYS A 80 -12.21 -18.47 16.31
C LYS A 80 -11.38 -17.63 15.37
N ASP A 81 -10.15 -17.35 15.79
CA ASP A 81 -9.14 -16.71 14.97
C ASP A 81 -8.89 -17.54 13.70
N ILE A 82 -9.27 -17.01 12.54
CA ILE A 82 -9.12 -17.70 11.25
C ILE A 82 -7.73 -17.39 10.69
N GLY A 83 -6.87 -18.40 10.69
CA GLY A 83 -5.49 -18.30 10.23
C GLY A 83 -5.32 -18.61 8.74
N VAL A 84 -4.35 -17.94 8.12
CA VAL A 84 -3.77 -18.32 6.82
C VAL A 84 -2.26 -18.35 6.95
N ARG A 85 -1.60 -19.13 6.10
CA ARG A 85 -0.14 -19.23 6.06
C ARG A 85 0.43 -18.49 4.88
N PHE A 86 1.47 -17.71 5.14
CA PHE A 86 2.23 -17.04 4.10
C PHE A 86 3.53 -17.76 3.84
N ILE A 87 3.79 -18.06 2.57
CA ILE A 87 5.01 -18.74 2.13
C ILE A 87 5.64 -17.92 1.03
N TYR A 88 6.92 -17.60 1.19
CA TYR A 88 7.65 -16.93 0.12
C TYR A 88 7.76 -17.85 -1.09
N TRP A 89 7.31 -17.40 -2.26
CA TRP A 89 7.16 -18.26 -3.44
C TRP A 89 8.45 -18.99 -3.86
N LYS A 90 9.63 -18.41 -3.61
CA LYS A 90 10.92 -19.05 -3.94
C LYS A 90 11.27 -20.23 -3.02
N ASN A 91 10.56 -20.37 -1.90
CA ASN A 91 10.71 -21.50 -0.99
C ASN A 91 9.80 -22.68 -1.41
N TYR A 92 9.10 -22.59 -2.54
CA TYR A 92 8.39 -23.74 -3.08
C TYR A 92 9.32 -24.55 -4.03
N PRO A 93 9.38 -25.89 -3.91
CA PRO A 93 8.71 -26.75 -2.93
C PRO A 93 9.55 -27.04 -1.67
N SER A 94 10.77 -26.50 -1.57
CA SER A 94 11.71 -26.78 -0.48
C SER A 94 11.61 -25.77 0.66
N GLN A 95 11.35 -26.22 1.91
CA GLN A 95 11.28 -25.41 3.14
C GLN A 95 9.90 -24.79 3.46
N ILE A 96 8.83 -25.36 2.90
CA ILE A 96 7.43 -24.96 3.15
C ILE A 96 7.08 -24.99 4.65
N SER A 97 7.59 -25.96 5.41
CA SER A 97 7.28 -26.11 6.84
C SER A 97 7.98 -25.10 7.76
N ASN A 98 9.18 -24.63 7.39
CA ASN A 98 10.03 -23.84 8.30
C ASN A 98 9.94 -22.33 8.06
N ASP A 99 9.50 -21.90 6.88
CA ASP A 99 9.39 -20.49 6.50
C ASP A 99 7.94 -20.01 6.35
N ALA A 100 6.96 -20.86 6.71
CA ALA A 100 5.57 -20.44 6.79
C ALA A 100 5.31 -19.62 8.06
N TYR A 101 4.66 -18.47 7.92
CA TYR A 101 4.21 -17.68 9.07
C TYR A 101 2.71 -17.43 8.99
N LYS A 102 2.06 -17.49 10.17
CA LYS A 102 0.60 -17.43 10.31
C LYS A 102 0.13 -15.99 10.44
N HIS A 103 -0.88 -15.64 9.64
CA HIS A 103 -1.62 -14.39 9.72
C HIS A 103 -3.10 -14.64 9.96
N LEU A 104 -3.77 -13.72 10.63
CA LEU A 104 -5.20 -13.86 10.93
C LEU A 104 -6.02 -13.01 9.98
N LEU A 105 -7.05 -13.58 9.38
CA LEU A 105 -7.99 -12.83 8.56
C LEU A 105 -8.80 -11.86 9.42
N ARG A 106 -9.08 -10.68 8.88
CA ARG A 106 -9.98 -9.73 9.54
C ARG A 106 -11.44 -10.15 9.32
N ILE A 107 -12.05 -10.72 10.37
CA ILE A 107 -13.48 -11.03 10.38
C ILE A 107 -14.22 -9.94 11.15
N GLU A 108 -15.20 -9.31 10.51
CA GLU A 108 -16.13 -8.37 11.15
C GLU A 108 -17.41 -9.10 11.55
N TYR A 109 -17.92 -8.75 12.73
CA TYR A 109 -19.10 -9.38 13.31
C TYR A 109 -20.14 -8.31 13.67
N HIS A 110 -21.41 -8.67 13.56
CA HIS A 110 -22.55 -7.93 14.09
C HIS A 110 -23.51 -8.93 14.75
N ASP A 111 -23.81 -8.76 16.04
CA ASP A 111 -24.65 -9.70 16.81
C ASP A 111 -24.24 -11.17 16.63
N GLN A 112 -22.94 -11.47 16.73
CA GLN A 112 -22.35 -12.81 16.52
C GLN A 112 -22.44 -13.37 15.09
N HIS A 113 -22.95 -12.60 14.13
CA HIS A 113 -23.00 -12.96 12.72
C HIS A 113 -21.85 -12.31 11.97
N ILE A 114 -21.26 -13.04 11.04
CA ILE A 114 -20.19 -12.54 10.17
C ILE A 114 -20.78 -11.51 9.19
N LEU A 115 -20.19 -10.32 9.13
CA LEU A 115 -20.56 -9.26 8.20
C LEU A 115 -19.96 -9.52 6.81
N GLY A 116 -20.57 -10.44 6.05
CA GLY A 116 -20.21 -10.71 4.65
C GLY A 116 -18.70 -10.96 4.43
N ALA A 117 -18.18 -10.60 3.25
CA ALA A 117 -16.78 -10.77 2.87
C ALA A 117 -15.85 -9.67 3.45
N SER A 118 -15.95 -9.37 4.75
CA SER A 118 -15.21 -8.27 5.39
C SER A 118 -13.68 -8.38 5.28
N TRP A 119 -13.17 -9.57 4.98
CA TRP A 119 -11.74 -9.88 4.86
C TRP A 119 -11.19 -9.68 3.45
N ILE A 120 -11.99 -9.38 2.43
CA ILE A 120 -11.51 -9.26 1.05
C ILE A 120 -12.25 -8.14 0.30
N ASN A 121 -11.55 -7.45 -0.59
CA ASN A 121 -12.15 -6.43 -1.44
C ASN A 121 -11.62 -6.53 -2.89
N ASN A 122 -11.88 -5.52 -3.71
CA ASN A 122 -11.43 -5.46 -5.10
C ASN A 122 -9.91 -5.33 -5.29
N THR A 123 -9.14 -5.07 -4.25
CA THR A 123 -7.69 -4.77 -4.34
C THR A 123 -6.82 -5.74 -3.57
N GLY A 124 -7.39 -6.51 -2.64
CA GLY A 124 -6.62 -7.33 -1.73
C GLY A 124 -7.43 -7.97 -0.60
N ILE A 125 -6.69 -8.49 0.37
CA ILE A 125 -7.20 -9.23 1.53
C ILE A 125 -6.81 -8.46 2.80
N TYR A 126 -7.71 -8.39 3.76
CA TYR A 126 -7.49 -7.75 5.04
C TYR A 126 -7.10 -8.76 6.10
N PHE A 127 -5.98 -8.48 6.77
CA PHE A 127 -5.47 -9.26 7.88
C PHE A 127 -5.48 -8.45 9.15
N GLN A 128 -5.71 -9.13 10.26
CA GLN A 128 -5.58 -8.58 11.59
C GLN A 128 -4.18 -8.84 12.12
N GLU A 129 -3.46 -7.77 12.44
CA GLU A 129 -2.23 -7.84 13.21
C GLU A 129 -2.59 -7.59 14.68
N HIS A 130 -2.44 -8.63 15.50
CA HIS A 130 -2.59 -8.47 16.93
C HIS A 130 -1.47 -7.59 17.47
N LEU A 131 -1.81 -6.68 18.39
CA LEU A 131 -0.82 -6.11 19.28
C LEU A 131 -0.45 -7.21 20.28
N TRP A 132 0.79 -7.69 20.21
CA TRP A 132 1.24 -8.96 20.80
C TRP A 132 1.17 -8.99 22.33
N PHE A 133 0.89 -7.85 22.96
CA PHE A 133 0.79 -7.72 24.40
C PHE A 133 -0.60 -7.20 24.76
N SER A 134 -1.28 -7.92 25.67
CA SER A 134 -2.59 -7.56 26.21
C SER A 134 -2.64 -6.16 26.82
N ASN A 135 -1.48 -5.59 27.15
CA ASN A 135 -1.33 -4.26 27.71
C ASN A 135 -0.73 -3.24 26.73
N THR A 136 -0.72 -3.49 25.41
CA THR A 136 -0.25 -2.49 24.43
C THR A 136 -1.42 -1.68 23.89
N SER A 137 -1.22 -0.37 23.81
CA SER A 137 -2.13 0.58 23.16
C SER A 137 -1.46 1.27 21.99
N VAL A 138 -2.28 1.86 21.13
CA VAL A 138 -1.81 2.66 20.00
C VAL A 138 -1.95 4.12 20.37
N TYR A 139 -0.86 4.87 20.28
CA TYR A 139 -0.86 6.29 20.55
C TYR A 139 -0.79 7.03 19.23
N VAL A 140 -1.76 7.89 18.96
CA VAL A 140 -1.89 8.59 17.68
C VAL A 140 -1.96 10.10 17.92
N ASP A 141 -1.16 10.87 17.18
CA ASP A 141 -1.24 12.33 17.18
C ASP A 141 -2.24 12.86 16.14
N ARG A 142 -2.49 14.17 16.16
CA ARG A 142 -3.40 14.82 15.21
C ARG A 142 -2.99 14.73 13.73
N ASP A 143 -1.72 14.47 13.44
CA ASP A 143 -1.15 14.40 12.10
C ASP A 143 -1.03 12.93 11.60
N GLY A 144 -1.49 11.98 12.41
CA GLY A 144 -1.49 10.54 12.13
C GLY A 144 -0.15 9.87 12.39
N VAL A 145 0.78 10.52 13.11
CA VAL A 145 1.98 9.88 13.63
C VAL A 145 1.56 8.95 14.76
N PHE A 146 2.06 7.71 14.74
CA PHE A 146 1.64 6.74 15.74
C PHE A 146 2.77 5.80 16.18
N PHE A 147 2.62 5.25 17.37
CA PHE A 147 3.48 4.20 17.91
C PHE A 147 2.72 3.27 18.84
N PHE A 148 3.36 2.15 19.17
CA PHE A 148 2.88 1.21 20.17
C PHE A 148 3.64 1.39 21.47
N ALA A 149 2.91 1.42 22.58
CA ALA A 149 3.48 1.45 23.92
C ALA A 149 2.54 0.79 24.93
N PRO A 150 3.03 0.46 26.14
CA PRO A 150 2.17 0.00 27.22
C PRO A 150 1.01 0.96 27.48
N SER A 151 -0.14 0.43 27.88
CA SER A 151 -1.33 1.22 28.13
C SER A 151 -1.19 2.09 29.39
N GLY A 152 -1.90 3.21 29.43
CA GLY A 152 -1.87 4.18 30.54
C GLY A 152 -0.67 5.14 30.54
N GLY A 153 0.12 5.15 29.47
CA GLY A 153 1.22 6.11 29.29
C GLY A 153 0.70 7.51 28.93
N ALA A 154 1.30 8.54 29.50
CA ALA A 154 1.01 9.93 29.15
C ALA A 154 2.06 10.46 28.17
N TYR A 155 1.67 10.63 26.91
CA TYR A 155 2.53 11.15 25.86
C TYR A 155 1.96 12.46 25.32
N LYS A 156 2.73 13.54 25.46
CA LYS A 156 2.30 14.87 25.03
C LYS A 156 1.95 14.86 23.54
N HIS A 157 0.79 15.38 23.17
CA HIS A 157 0.22 15.44 21.81
C HIS A 157 -0.36 14.14 21.25
N PHE A 158 -0.32 13.03 21.99
CA PHE A 158 -0.87 11.75 21.54
C PHE A 158 -2.15 11.38 22.29
N THR A 159 -3.10 10.81 21.57
CA THR A 159 -4.30 10.18 22.12
C THR A 159 -4.07 8.68 22.21
N GLU A 160 -4.37 8.10 23.36
CA GLU A 160 -4.28 6.65 23.58
C GLU A 160 -5.53 5.94 23.04
N HIS A 161 -5.33 4.89 22.25
CA HIS A 161 -6.38 4.00 21.77
C HIS A 161 -6.16 2.58 22.30
N LYS A 162 -6.96 2.21 23.32
CA LYS A 162 -6.93 0.90 23.99
C LYS A 162 -7.76 -0.14 23.24
N ASN A 163 -7.44 -1.42 23.43
CA ASN A 163 -8.21 -2.56 22.89
C ASN A 163 -8.44 -2.47 21.36
N ARG A 164 -7.42 -2.04 20.64
CA ARG A 164 -7.44 -1.92 19.18
C ARG A 164 -6.56 -2.99 18.53
N CYS A 165 -6.87 -3.31 17.29
CA CYS A 165 -6.02 -4.09 16.40
C CYS A 165 -5.68 -3.26 15.16
N LEU A 166 -4.56 -3.59 14.52
CA LEU A 166 -4.30 -3.11 13.18
C LEU A 166 -4.94 -4.05 12.17
N VAL A 167 -5.62 -3.47 11.20
CA VAL A 167 -6.07 -4.15 10.00
C VAL A 167 -5.16 -3.70 8.86
N ILE A 168 -4.40 -4.64 8.32
CA ILE A 168 -3.43 -4.43 7.26
C ILE A 168 -3.97 -5.04 5.97
N HIS A 169 -3.75 -4.34 4.85
CA HIS A 169 -4.22 -4.76 3.54
C HIS A 169 -3.08 -5.41 2.76
N LEU A 170 -3.28 -6.66 2.34
CA LEU A 170 -2.41 -7.39 1.41
C LEU A 170 -2.93 -7.20 -0.01
N PRO A 171 -2.25 -6.41 -0.86
CA PRO A 171 -2.66 -6.28 -2.25
C PRO A 171 -2.59 -7.61 -3.00
N PHE A 172 -3.54 -7.88 -3.90
CA PHE A 172 -3.47 -9.07 -4.75
C PHE A 172 -2.19 -9.12 -5.59
N THR A 173 -1.63 -7.96 -5.94
CA THR A 173 -0.37 -7.88 -6.66
C THR A 173 0.80 -8.52 -5.91
N ASN A 174 0.69 -8.72 -4.58
CA ASN A 174 1.71 -9.36 -3.76
C ASN A 174 1.45 -10.85 -3.52
N VAL A 175 0.29 -11.37 -3.94
CA VAL A 175 -0.02 -12.79 -3.96
C VAL A 175 0.39 -13.38 -5.31
N VAL A 176 1.20 -14.43 -5.27
CA VAL A 176 1.64 -15.19 -6.46
C VAL A 176 0.65 -16.29 -6.78
N ASN A 177 0.26 -17.05 -5.76
CA ASN A 177 -0.67 -18.16 -5.87
C ASN A 177 -1.24 -18.48 -4.48
N PHE A 178 -2.18 -19.42 -4.41
CA PHE A 178 -2.73 -19.89 -3.16
C PHE A 178 -3.18 -21.35 -3.24
N ASP A 179 -3.22 -22.03 -2.10
CA ASP A 179 -3.62 -23.41 -1.97
C ASP A 179 -4.54 -23.59 -0.75
N PHE A 180 -5.76 -24.08 -0.97
CA PHE A 180 -6.74 -24.38 0.08
C PHE A 180 -6.81 -25.89 0.40
N GLU A 181 -6.14 -26.72 -0.39
CA GLU A 181 -6.08 -28.18 -0.27
C GLU A 181 -4.85 -28.65 0.50
N GLU A 182 -3.74 -27.90 0.41
CA GLU A 182 -2.51 -28.17 1.15
C GLU A 182 -2.73 -27.97 2.66
N LYS A 183 -2.78 -29.08 3.40
CA LYS A 183 -3.09 -29.11 4.84
C LYS A 183 -1.81 -29.12 5.68
N ILE A 184 -1.01 -28.06 5.59
CA ILE A 184 -0.05 -27.80 6.67
C ILE A 184 -0.87 -27.20 7.82
N GLU A 185 -1.18 -28.02 8.82
CA GLU A 185 -1.94 -27.61 10.01
C GLU A 185 -3.35 -27.05 9.72
N TYR A 186 -3.99 -27.50 8.63
CA TYR A 186 -5.38 -27.19 8.24
C TYR A 186 -5.68 -25.74 7.82
N GLU A 187 -4.67 -24.90 7.63
CA GLU A 187 -4.77 -23.50 7.19
C GLU A 187 -4.44 -23.37 5.70
N PRO A 188 -5.13 -22.50 4.94
CA PRO A 188 -4.82 -22.26 3.54
C PRO A 188 -3.49 -21.52 3.43
N ILE A 189 -2.79 -21.76 2.33
CA ILE A 189 -1.48 -21.20 2.02
C ILE A 189 -1.63 -20.13 0.96
N PHE A 190 -1.02 -18.98 1.20
CA PHE A 190 -0.81 -17.93 0.22
C PHE A 190 0.69 -17.84 -0.09
N TYR A 191 1.02 -18.05 -1.36
CA TYR A 191 2.36 -17.84 -1.88
C TYR A 191 2.55 -16.35 -2.16
N ILE A 192 3.50 -15.72 -1.49
CA ILE A 192 3.71 -14.27 -1.52
C ILE A 192 5.01 -13.88 -2.20
N LYS A 193 5.03 -12.69 -2.83
CA LYS A 193 6.18 -12.16 -3.57
C LYS A 193 7.36 -11.71 -2.71
N VAL A 194 7.10 -11.40 -1.45
CA VAL A 194 8.06 -10.77 -0.54
C VAL A 194 8.38 -11.75 0.60
N PRO A 195 9.65 -11.92 0.99
CA PRO A 195 10.01 -12.79 2.11
C PRO A 195 9.58 -12.19 3.46
N TYR A 196 9.41 -13.05 4.47
CA TYR A 196 8.87 -12.66 5.78
C TYR A 196 9.64 -11.52 6.46
N TYR A 197 10.96 -11.47 6.31
CA TYR A 197 11.80 -10.45 6.97
C TYR A 197 11.56 -9.04 6.42
N ASN A 198 10.93 -8.93 5.24
CA ASN A 198 10.49 -7.67 4.63
C ASN A 198 8.97 -7.54 4.64
N PHE A 199 8.29 -8.02 5.69
CA PHE A 199 6.82 -8.03 5.79
C PHE A 199 6.18 -6.65 5.54
N LYS A 200 6.88 -5.54 5.79
CA LYS A 200 6.34 -4.20 5.52
C LYS A 200 6.04 -3.97 4.04
N ASP A 201 6.87 -4.48 3.13
CA ASP A 201 6.70 -4.33 1.68
C ASP A 201 5.61 -5.27 1.14
N LEU A 202 5.16 -6.22 1.95
CA LEU A 202 4.08 -7.13 1.62
C LEU A 202 2.71 -6.45 1.69
N TYR A 203 2.55 -5.48 2.60
CA TYR A 203 1.27 -4.81 2.84
C TYR A 203 1.24 -3.43 2.21
N SER A 204 0.04 -2.86 2.10
CA SER A 204 -0.11 -1.45 1.79
C SER A 204 0.45 -0.57 2.91
N ASP A 205 0.97 0.60 2.54
CA ASP A 205 1.39 1.63 3.51
C ASP A 205 0.24 2.05 4.43
N ILE A 206 -1.00 2.00 3.93
CA ILE A 206 -2.21 2.32 4.67
C ILE A 206 -2.66 1.11 5.50
N CYS A 207 -2.91 1.35 6.78
CA CYS A 207 -3.55 0.41 7.68
C CYS A 207 -4.69 1.08 8.44
N PHE A 208 -5.56 0.27 9.05
CA PHE A 208 -6.69 0.77 9.82
C PHE A 208 -6.59 0.33 11.26
N LEU A 209 -6.66 1.27 12.18
CA LEU A 209 -6.87 0.99 13.57
C LEU A 209 -8.36 0.71 13.78
N ARG A 210 -8.67 -0.51 14.21
CA ARG A 210 -10.02 -1.01 14.44
C ARG A 210 -10.16 -1.55 15.84
N GLU A 211 -11.39 -1.76 16.27
CA GLU A 211 -11.64 -2.49 17.51
C GLU A 211 -11.30 -3.96 17.37
N ARG A 212 -10.76 -4.54 18.44
CA ARG A 212 -10.45 -5.98 18.47
C ARG A 212 -11.71 -6.84 18.36
N THR A 213 -12.78 -6.42 19.02
CA THR A 213 -14.13 -7.02 18.96
C THR A 213 -15.03 -6.00 18.29
N GLY A 214 -15.63 -6.34 17.16
CA GLY A 214 -16.28 -5.41 16.23
C GLY A 214 -17.60 -4.78 16.69
N ASP A 215 -17.79 -4.59 17.99
CA ASP A 215 -19.05 -4.14 18.57
C ASP A 215 -19.26 -2.62 18.47
N GLN A 216 -18.20 -1.83 18.28
CA GLN A 216 -18.31 -0.39 18.01
C GLN A 216 -17.72 -0.03 16.65
N TYR A 217 -18.40 0.89 15.95
CA TYR A 217 -18.01 1.44 14.65
C TYR A 217 -16.82 2.42 14.77
N PHE A 218 -15.68 1.96 15.28
CA PHE A 218 -14.43 2.74 15.28
C PHE A 218 -13.54 2.32 14.11
N SER A 219 -13.12 3.32 13.32
CA SER A 219 -12.12 3.17 12.27
C SER A 219 -11.26 4.42 12.20
N LEU A 220 -9.95 4.23 12.33
CA LEU A 220 -8.98 5.29 12.09
C LEU A 220 -7.96 4.81 11.08
N GLU A 221 -7.86 5.52 9.96
CA GLU A 221 -6.85 5.27 8.95
C GLU A 221 -5.49 5.78 9.42
N LEU A 222 -4.46 4.95 9.27
CA LEU A 222 -3.08 5.22 9.63
C LEU A 222 -2.16 4.88 8.45
N ASP A 223 -0.96 5.47 8.45
CA ASP A 223 0.05 5.25 7.42
C ASP A 223 1.34 4.76 8.09
N PHE A 224 1.78 3.54 7.78
CA PHE A 224 2.99 2.94 8.34
C PHE A 224 4.26 3.78 8.13
N ARG A 225 4.30 4.67 7.14
CA ARG A 225 5.41 5.62 6.92
C ARG A 225 5.50 6.68 8.02
N LYS A 226 4.41 6.90 8.76
CA LYS A 226 4.31 7.76 9.94
C LYS A 226 4.49 7.00 11.26
N GLN A 227 4.70 5.68 11.21
CA GLN A 227 4.93 4.89 12.40
C GLN A 227 6.32 5.19 13.01
N ILE A 228 6.36 5.48 14.30
CA ILE A 228 7.59 5.48 15.10
C ILE A 228 7.70 4.17 15.88
N LYS A 229 8.86 3.49 15.81
CA LYS A 229 9.07 2.18 16.44
C LYS A 229 8.94 2.23 17.96
N GLU A 230 9.50 3.27 18.56
CA GLU A 230 9.42 3.54 19.99
C GLU A 230 9.51 5.05 20.17
N TYR A 231 8.69 5.56 21.08
CA TYR A 231 8.55 6.99 21.31
C TYR A 231 9.83 7.61 21.85
N SER A 232 10.32 8.61 21.12
CA SER A 232 11.25 9.61 21.65
C SER A 232 10.93 10.94 20.97
N TRP A 233 11.13 12.04 21.69
CA TRP A 233 10.87 13.37 21.14
C TRP A 233 11.65 13.63 19.84
N LEU A 234 12.90 13.16 19.76
CA LEU A 234 13.72 13.27 18.56
C LEU A 234 13.13 12.49 17.38
N ARG A 235 12.70 11.24 17.59
CA ARG A 235 12.08 10.42 16.53
C ARG A 235 10.76 11.05 16.07
N TYR A 236 9.95 11.54 17.00
CA TYR A 236 8.72 12.26 16.68
C TYR A 236 9.00 13.47 15.78
N MET A 237 9.94 14.34 16.17
CA MET A 237 10.30 15.53 15.41
C MET A 237 10.85 15.19 14.01
N MET A 238 11.67 14.15 13.87
CA MET A 238 12.17 13.70 12.57
C MET A 238 11.04 13.20 11.66
N THR A 239 10.14 12.37 12.18
CA THR A 239 8.98 11.88 11.42
C THR A 239 8.06 13.03 11.02
N TYR A 240 7.80 13.97 11.94
CA TYR A 240 6.99 15.14 11.67
C TYR A 240 7.59 16.04 10.58
N ALA A 241 8.91 16.30 10.64
CA ALA A 241 9.62 17.05 9.60
C ALA A 241 9.53 16.35 8.23
N LYS A 242 9.66 15.01 8.20
CA LYS A 242 9.49 14.21 6.97
C LYS A 242 8.07 14.36 6.40
N ILE A 243 7.04 14.32 7.24
CA ILE A 243 5.64 14.49 6.81
C ILE A 243 5.42 15.90 6.24
N LEU A 244 5.92 16.93 6.91
CA LEU A 244 5.84 18.31 6.40
C LEU A 244 6.49 18.44 5.02
N PHE A 245 7.68 17.85 4.85
CA PHE A 245 8.38 17.87 3.57
C PHE A 245 7.60 17.18 2.44
N LEU A 246 6.91 16.07 2.74
CA LEU A 246 6.06 15.38 1.76
C LEU A 246 4.85 16.25 1.36
N ARG A 247 4.21 16.95 2.31
CA ARG A 247 3.10 17.87 2.02
C ARG A 247 3.49 19.05 1.12
N PHE A 248 4.77 19.44 1.07
CA PHE A 248 5.24 20.49 0.15
C PHE A 248 5.52 20.00 -1.27
N LYS A 249 5.53 18.68 -1.50
CA LYS A 249 5.77 18.08 -2.83
C LYS A 249 4.50 17.70 -3.58
N GLU A 250 3.38 17.56 -2.87
CA GLU A 250 2.04 17.35 -3.42
C GLU A 250 1.42 18.69 -3.86
#